data_AF-A0A1F5BD72-F1
#
_entry.id   AF-A0A1F5BD72-F1
#
_cell.length_a   1.000
_cell.length_b   1.000
_cell.length_c   1.000
_cell.angle_alpha   90.00
_cell.angle_beta   90.00
_cell.angle_gamma   90.00
#
_symmetry.space_group_name_H-M   'P 1'
#
loop_
_entity.id
_entity.type
_entity.pdbx_description
1 polymer ?
#
loop_
_entity_poly.entity_id
_entity_poly.type
_entity_poly.pdbx_seq_one_letter_code
_entity_poly.pdbx_strand_id
1 'polypeptide(L)'
;MKLGRLYRLIVETGLKHDARGPEEVRRLLQEEKKKKGELKGADVEFFDADRLFNPYADSRLLCGGPELEVRRVIVGVDMETPEILLTYVLNRDFKRKIDLIVSHHPEGRALARLADVMPLQADLLARFGVTVSVAEQLTEKRIQEVERRLMPINHARAVDAARLLGLPLLCAHTPADNCVTAYLQDLFDKRKPRLLKDILDILREIPEYRSAWSRLVPPKIVSGGDNNKCGKIYVDMTGGTEGAKEIFQKIAAGGVSTLVGMHISEEHLENAKKANLNIVIAGHISSDVLGLNLLFDEVEKEAPLDFVAASGFERVRRSGKRKS
;
A
#
# COMPACT_ATOMS: atom_id res chain seq x y z
N MET A 1 -13.06 1.75 19.40
CA MET A 1 -12.63 3.12 19.04
C MET A 1 -13.53 3.64 17.94
N LYS A 2 -13.69 4.96 17.81
CA LYS A 2 -14.50 5.56 16.75
C LYS A 2 -13.91 5.29 15.36
N LEU A 3 -14.74 4.98 14.37
CA LEU A 3 -14.32 4.73 12.99
C LEU A 3 -13.54 5.90 12.39
N GLY A 4 -13.98 7.14 12.64
CA GLY A 4 -13.28 8.34 12.18
C GLY A 4 -11.88 8.48 12.78
N ARG A 5 -11.71 8.10 14.07
CA ARG A 5 -10.39 8.11 14.72
C ARG A 5 -9.50 7.01 14.18
N LEU A 6 -10.04 5.80 13.97
CA LEU A 6 -9.32 4.70 13.32
C LEU A 6 -8.77 5.15 11.96
N TYR A 7 -9.62 5.70 11.09
CA TYR A 7 -9.19 6.18 9.78
C TYR A 7 -8.08 7.24 9.87
N ARG A 8 -8.21 8.22 10.78
CA ARG A 8 -7.15 9.23 11.02
C ARG A 8 -5.84 8.59 11.47
N LEU A 9 -5.89 7.60 12.35
CA LEU A 9 -4.71 6.92 12.88
C LEU A 9 -3.99 6.09 11.80
N ILE A 10 -4.74 5.44 10.90
CA ILE A 10 -4.19 4.77 9.71
C ILE A 10 -3.41 5.76 8.85
N VAL A 11 -4.01 6.92 8.53
CA VAL A 11 -3.34 7.97 7.75
C VAL A 11 -2.12 8.51 8.48
N GLU A 12 -2.26 8.87 9.76
CA GLU A 12 -1.15 9.34 10.62
C GLU A 12 0.03 8.36 10.65
N THR A 13 -0.25 7.06 10.64
CA THR A 13 0.77 6.00 10.60
C THR A 13 1.46 5.96 9.24
N GLY A 14 0.70 6.02 8.14
CA GLY A 14 1.27 6.14 6.78
C GLY A 14 2.17 7.36 6.62
N LEU A 15 1.79 8.51 7.20
CA LEU A 15 2.58 9.75 7.15
C LEU A 15 3.92 9.63 7.89
N LYS A 16 3.96 8.89 9.02
CA LYS A 16 5.20 8.65 9.76
C LYS A 16 6.22 7.83 8.96
N HIS A 17 5.73 6.96 8.08
CA HIS A 17 6.55 6.07 7.25
C HIS A 17 6.66 6.54 5.80
N ASP A 18 6.17 7.74 5.48
CA ASP A 18 6.22 8.29 4.13
C ASP A 18 7.67 8.57 3.73
N ALA A 19 8.10 7.93 2.65
CA ALA A 19 9.46 8.05 2.17
C ALA A 19 9.78 9.45 1.58
N ARG A 20 8.81 10.34 1.37
CA ARG A 20 9.09 11.75 1.02
C ARG A 20 9.57 12.57 2.22
N GLY A 21 9.27 12.09 3.43
CA GLY A 21 9.58 12.79 4.68
C GLY A 21 8.53 13.82 5.09
N PRO A 22 8.58 14.27 6.35
CA PRO A 22 7.51 15.06 6.97
C PRO A 22 7.37 16.48 6.41
N GLU A 23 8.46 17.08 5.92
CA GLU A 23 8.44 18.44 5.36
C GLU A 23 7.69 18.47 4.04
N GLU A 24 7.99 17.53 3.14
CA GLU A 24 7.36 17.43 1.84
C GLU A 24 5.88 17.10 1.94
N VAL A 25 5.53 16.12 2.79
CA VAL A 25 4.13 15.80 3.10
C VAL A 25 3.37 17.03 3.63
N ARG A 26 3.99 17.83 4.50
CA ARG A 26 3.36 19.06 5.02
C ARG A 26 3.16 20.09 3.91
N ARG A 27 4.12 20.24 2.98
CA ARG A 27 4.00 21.12 1.82
C ARG A 27 2.80 20.72 0.96
N LEU A 28 2.67 19.45 0.60
CA LEU A 28 1.55 18.93 -0.19
C LEU A 28 0.19 19.20 0.47
N LEU A 29 0.07 18.95 1.78
CA LEU A 29 -1.17 19.23 2.52
C LEU A 29 -1.50 20.73 2.60
N GLN A 30 -0.49 21.60 2.64
CA GLN A 30 -0.69 23.05 2.59
C GLN A 30 -1.14 23.51 1.20
N GLU A 31 -0.61 22.91 0.13
CA GLU A 31 -1.03 23.18 -1.24
C GLU A 31 -2.49 22.80 -1.46
N GLU A 32 -2.93 21.65 -0.96
CA GLU A 32 -4.34 21.24 -1.03
C GLU A 32 -5.27 22.20 -0.25
N LYS A 33 -4.81 22.76 0.88
CA LYS A 33 -5.54 23.81 1.60
C LYS A 33 -5.65 25.11 0.80
N LYS A 34 -4.57 25.52 0.12
CA LYS A 34 -4.59 26.70 -0.76
C LYS A 34 -5.54 26.49 -1.93
N LYS A 35 -5.43 25.35 -2.63
CA LYS A 35 -6.34 24.96 -3.72
C LYS A 35 -7.79 25.07 -3.29
N LYS A 36 -8.16 24.47 -2.14
CA LYS A 36 -9.52 24.57 -1.59
C LYS A 36 -9.98 26.02 -1.38
N GLY A 37 -9.10 26.90 -0.88
CA GLY A 37 -9.42 28.31 -0.65
C GLY A 37 -9.66 29.12 -1.93
N GLU A 38 -9.14 28.64 -3.06
CA GLU A 38 -9.27 29.27 -4.38
C GLU A 38 -10.48 28.76 -5.17
N LEU A 39 -11.07 27.62 -4.77
CA LEU A 39 -12.25 27.05 -5.41
C LEU A 39 -13.47 27.97 -5.25
N LYS A 40 -14.31 28.00 -6.30
CA LYS A 40 -15.54 28.80 -6.34
C LYS A 40 -16.68 27.96 -6.94
N GLY A 41 -17.91 28.28 -6.56
CA GLY A 41 -19.10 27.64 -7.12
C GLY A 41 -19.12 26.12 -6.90
N ALA A 42 -19.53 25.38 -7.94
CA ALA A 42 -19.74 23.93 -7.88
C ALA A 42 -18.47 23.14 -7.55
N ASP A 43 -17.27 23.67 -7.86
CA ASP A 43 -16.01 22.98 -7.57
C ASP A 43 -15.78 22.80 -6.07
N VAL A 44 -16.36 23.66 -5.23
CA VAL A 44 -16.32 23.54 -3.77
C VAL A 44 -17.09 22.32 -3.29
N GLU A 45 -18.21 21.99 -3.94
CA GLU A 45 -19.08 20.87 -3.58
C GLU A 45 -18.43 19.52 -3.91
N PHE A 46 -17.65 19.46 -4.99
CA PHE A 46 -16.98 18.23 -5.45
C PHE A 46 -15.57 18.04 -4.86
N PHE A 47 -15.09 18.99 -4.05
CA PHE A 47 -13.77 18.88 -3.44
C PHE A 47 -13.70 17.74 -2.41
N ASP A 48 -12.72 16.86 -2.56
CA ASP A 48 -12.46 15.80 -1.60
C ASP A 48 -11.82 16.35 -0.32
N ALA A 49 -12.63 16.54 0.72
CA ALA A 49 -12.19 17.07 2.01
C ALA A 49 -11.08 16.23 2.68
N ASP A 50 -10.94 14.95 2.33
CA ASP A 50 -9.88 14.10 2.88
C ASP A 50 -8.48 14.60 2.47
N ARG A 51 -8.34 15.23 1.29
CA ARG A 51 -7.06 15.77 0.79
C ARG A 51 -6.42 16.82 1.72
N LEU A 52 -7.19 17.37 2.66
CA LEU A 52 -6.70 18.34 3.64
C LEU A 52 -5.87 17.73 4.78
N PHE A 53 -5.99 16.42 4.99
CA PHE A 53 -5.26 15.69 6.03
C PHE A 53 -4.68 14.34 5.56
N ASN A 54 -5.12 13.84 4.42
CA ASN A 54 -4.72 12.57 3.84
C ASN A 54 -4.20 12.79 2.40
N PRO A 55 -2.87 12.71 2.16
CA PRO A 55 -2.29 12.85 0.84
C PRO A 55 -2.41 11.58 -0.03
N TYR A 56 -2.97 10.49 0.51
CA TYR A 56 -3.05 9.18 -0.15
C TYR A 56 -4.44 8.97 -0.72
N ALA A 57 -4.65 9.30 -1.99
CA ALA A 57 -5.99 9.27 -2.61
C ALA A 57 -6.62 7.87 -2.70
N ASP A 58 -5.77 6.85 -2.70
CA ASP A 58 -6.09 5.43 -2.76
C ASP A 58 -6.51 4.81 -1.41
N SER A 59 -6.64 5.62 -0.36
CA SER A 59 -6.95 5.15 0.99
C SER A 59 -8.06 6.01 1.59
N ARG A 60 -9.24 5.44 1.81
CA ARG A 60 -10.45 6.20 2.15
C ARG A 60 -11.38 5.43 3.07
N LEU A 61 -12.08 6.14 3.94
CA LEU A 61 -13.35 5.65 4.49
C LEU A 61 -14.39 5.64 3.36
N LEU A 62 -14.78 4.46 2.87
CA LEU A 62 -15.63 4.32 1.67
C LEU A 62 -17.12 4.41 2.01
N CYS A 63 -17.51 3.83 3.15
CA CYS A 63 -18.84 4.01 3.75
C CYS A 63 -18.82 3.76 5.27
N GLY A 64 -19.80 4.32 5.97
CA GLY A 64 -19.92 4.25 7.44
C GLY A 64 -19.79 5.60 8.11
N GLY A 65 -20.50 5.79 9.24
CA GLY A 65 -20.45 7.03 10.01
C GLY A 65 -19.17 7.11 10.86
N PRO A 66 -18.51 8.29 10.96
CA PRO A 66 -17.27 8.44 11.73
C PRO A 66 -17.47 8.17 13.23
N GLU A 67 -18.69 8.32 13.75
CA GLU A 67 -19.04 8.10 15.15
C GLU A 67 -19.34 6.63 15.51
N LEU A 68 -19.28 5.71 14.55
CA LEU A 68 -19.49 4.28 14.80
C LEU A 68 -18.38 3.73 15.71
N GLU A 69 -18.78 2.95 16.71
CA GLU A 69 -17.84 2.20 17.54
C GLU A 69 -17.36 0.95 16.81
N VAL A 70 -16.05 0.86 16.60
CA VAL A 70 -15.39 -0.29 15.99
C VAL A 70 -14.63 -1.06 17.07
N ARG A 71 -14.92 -2.35 17.20
CA ARG A 71 -14.22 -3.28 18.09
C ARG A 71 -13.68 -4.49 17.34
N ARG A 72 -14.46 -5.04 16.40
CA ARG A 72 -14.07 -6.18 15.60
C ARG A 72 -14.09 -5.84 14.12
N VAL A 73 -12.96 -6.07 13.47
CA VAL A 73 -12.75 -5.80 12.05
C VAL A 73 -12.54 -7.11 11.30
N ILE A 74 -13.04 -7.20 10.07
CA ILE A 74 -12.60 -8.19 9.10
C ILE A 74 -11.65 -7.52 8.12
N VAL A 75 -10.49 -8.13 7.89
CA VAL A 75 -9.44 -7.54 7.05
C VAL A 75 -9.02 -8.54 6.00
N GLY A 76 -8.81 -8.04 4.78
CA GLY A 76 -8.26 -8.81 3.68
C GLY A 76 -7.59 -7.92 2.63
N VAL A 77 -6.84 -8.53 1.72
CA VAL A 77 -6.17 -7.82 0.64
C VAL A 77 -7.22 -7.31 -0.35
N ASP A 78 -7.97 -8.24 -0.95
CA ASP A 78 -9.10 -7.96 -1.84
C ASP A 78 -10.41 -8.14 -1.05
N MET A 79 -11.20 -7.07 -0.91
CA MET A 79 -12.49 -7.13 -0.21
C MET A 79 -13.61 -6.62 -1.13
N GLU A 80 -13.93 -7.43 -2.12
CA GLU A 80 -14.93 -7.12 -3.14
C GLU A 80 -16.34 -7.52 -2.67
N THR A 81 -17.32 -7.50 -3.59
CA THR A 81 -18.70 -7.96 -3.30
C THR A 81 -18.77 -9.36 -2.65
N PRO A 82 -17.99 -10.38 -3.06
CA PRO A 82 -18.01 -11.70 -2.42
C PRO A 82 -17.61 -11.65 -0.94
N GLU A 83 -16.56 -10.91 -0.58
CA GLU A 83 -16.09 -10.79 0.81
C GLU A 83 -17.05 -9.98 1.67
N ILE A 84 -17.72 -8.98 1.08
CA ILE A 84 -18.80 -8.25 1.74
C ILE A 84 -19.97 -9.20 2.05
N LEU A 85 -20.39 -10.02 1.10
CA LEU A 85 -21.43 -11.04 1.31
C LEU A 85 -21.01 -12.08 2.35
N LEU A 86 -19.75 -12.53 2.31
CA LEU A 86 -19.19 -13.41 3.33
C LEU A 86 -19.27 -12.79 4.71
N THR A 87 -18.89 -11.52 4.85
CA THR A 87 -18.97 -10.77 6.12
C THR A 87 -20.41 -10.69 6.63
N TYR A 88 -21.36 -10.40 5.73
CA TYR A 88 -22.77 -10.38 6.06
C TYR A 88 -23.26 -11.76 6.57
N VAL A 89 -22.91 -12.85 5.90
CA VAL A 89 -23.24 -14.23 6.32
C VAL A 89 -22.61 -14.56 7.67
N LEU A 90 -21.33 -14.21 7.88
CA LEU A 90 -20.64 -14.40 9.17
C LEU A 90 -21.33 -13.68 10.32
N ASN A 91 -21.86 -12.48 10.07
CA ASN A 91 -22.62 -11.75 11.06
C ASN A 91 -24.02 -12.34 11.30
N ARG A 92 -24.75 -12.63 10.21
CA ARG A 92 -26.14 -13.13 10.26
C ARG A 92 -26.23 -14.53 10.86
N ASP A 93 -25.44 -15.47 10.35
CA ASP A 93 -25.61 -16.90 10.63
C ASP A 93 -24.68 -17.36 11.75
N PHE A 94 -23.48 -16.79 11.83
CA PHE A 94 -22.44 -17.18 12.80
C PHE A 94 -22.24 -16.18 13.94
N LYS A 95 -23.04 -15.10 13.99
CA LYS A 95 -23.04 -14.08 15.06
C LYS A 95 -21.64 -13.54 15.36
N ARG A 96 -20.81 -13.37 14.32
CA ARG A 96 -19.40 -12.96 14.48
C ARG A 96 -19.23 -11.51 14.96
N LYS A 97 -20.27 -10.67 14.85
CA LYS A 97 -20.29 -9.27 15.33
C LYS A 97 -19.11 -8.45 14.79
N ILE A 98 -18.93 -8.50 13.47
CA ILE A 98 -17.94 -7.72 12.74
C ILE A 98 -18.54 -6.33 12.50
N ASP A 99 -17.83 -5.28 12.94
CA ASP A 99 -18.28 -3.89 12.93
C ASP A 99 -17.79 -3.13 11.68
N LEU A 100 -16.70 -3.59 11.06
CA LEU A 100 -16.03 -2.91 9.95
C LEU A 100 -15.32 -3.90 9.03
N ILE A 101 -15.41 -3.66 7.72
CA ILE A 101 -14.58 -4.29 6.69
C ILE A 101 -13.40 -3.36 6.39
N VAL A 102 -12.18 -3.92 6.35
CA VAL A 102 -10.97 -3.21 5.92
C VAL A 102 -10.39 -3.91 4.70
N SER A 103 -10.33 -3.21 3.57
CA SER A 103 -9.61 -3.65 2.37
C SER A 103 -8.20 -3.07 2.35
N HIS A 104 -7.25 -3.84 1.82
CA HIS A 104 -5.97 -3.27 1.42
C HIS A 104 -6.11 -2.61 0.05
N HIS A 105 -6.49 -3.38 -0.96
CA HIS A 105 -6.61 -2.86 -2.30
C HIS A 105 -7.76 -1.83 -2.40
N PRO A 106 -7.59 -0.78 -3.22
CA PRO A 106 -8.57 0.29 -3.33
C PRO A 106 -9.89 -0.19 -3.92
N GLU A 107 -10.97 0.29 -3.33
CA GLU A 107 -12.35 0.13 -3.80
C GLU A 107 -13.01 1.50 -3.95
N GLY A 108 -14.09 1.61 -4.72
CA GLY A 108 -14.87 2.85 -4.76
C GLY A 108 -14.07 4.07 -5.18
N ARG A 109 -14.26 5.16 -4.41
CA ARG A 109 -13.57 6.43 -4.64
C ARG A 109 -12.05 6.35 -4.45
N ALA A 110 -11.56 5.41 -3.65
CA ALA A 110 -10.13 5.17 -3.50
C ALA A 110 -9.54 4.60 -4.81
N LEU A 111 -10.20 3.61 -5.40
CA LEU A 111 -9.78 3.05 -6.69
C LEU A 111 -9.88 4.07 -7.82
N ALA A 112 -10.98 4.83 -7.86
CA ALA A 112 -11.18 5.87 -8.89
C ALA A 112 -10.08 6.96 -8.87
N ARG A 113 -9.41 7.14 -7.72
CA ARG A 113 -8.33 8.11 -7.52
C ARG A 113 -6.97 7.47 -7.27
N LEU A 114 -6.79 6.20 -7.64
CA LEU A 114 -5.51 5.52 -7.50
C LEU A 114 -4.37 6.26 -8.22
N ALA A 115 -4.64 6.83 -9.40
CA ALA A 115 -3.62 7.55 -10.15
C ALA A 115 -3.12 8.82 -9.42
N ASP A 116 -3.94 9.44 -8.58
CA ASP A 116 -3.59 10.66 -7.83
C ASP A 116 -2.49 10.43 -6.77
N VAL A 117 -2.21 9.18 -6.36
CA VAL A 117 -1.11 8.89 -5.41
C VAL A 117 0.22 8.65 -6.11
N MET A 118 0.20 8.31 -7.41
CA MET A 118 1.41 7.96 -8.18
C MET A 118 2.47 9.08 -8.29
N PRO A 119 2.17 10.39 -8.19
CA PRO A 119 3.23 11.41 -8.12
C PRO A 119 4.25 11.15 -7.01
N LEU A 120 3.88 10.45 -5.93
CA LEU A 120 4.80 9.99 -4.88
C LEU A 120 6.00 9.23 -5.46
N GLN A 121 5.78 8.44 -6.53
CA GLN A 121 6.84 7.65 -7.15
C GLN A 121 7.97 8.53 -7.69
N ALA A 122 7.66 9.73 -8.20
CA ALA A 122 8.67 10.63 -8.74
C ALA A 122 9.67 11.07 -7.64
N ASP A 123 9.14 11.37 -6.45
CA ASP A 123 9.96 11.71 -5.29
C ASP A 123 10.86 10.54 -4.84
N LEU A 124 10.34 9.31 -4.86
CA LEU A 124 11.13 8.12 -4.53
C LEU A 124 12.26 7.91 -5.52
N LEU A 125 11.95 7.95 -6.81
CA LEU A 125 12.95 7.81 -7.88
C LEU A 125 14.05 8.86 -7.74
N ALA A 126 13.69 10.10 -7.40
CA ALA A 126 14.64 11.17 -7.14
C ALA A 126 15.59 10.84 -5.98
N ARG A 127 15.09 10.29 -4.87
CA ARG A 127 15.92 9.81 -3.75
C ARG A 127 16.89 8.70 -4.15
N PHE A 128 16.55 7.92 -5.17
CA PHE A 128 17.39 6.85 -5.69
C PHE A 128 18.35 7.27 -6.82
N GLY A 129 18.43 8.56 -7.13
CA GLY A 129 19.42 9.14 -8.05
C GLY A 129 18.89 9.36 -9.47
N VAL A 130 17.59 9.21 -9.69
CA VAL A 130 16.95 9.63 -10.95
C VAL A 130 16.77 11.15 -10.92
N THR A 131 17.04 11.83 -12.03
CA THR A 131 16.77 13.27 -12.14
C THR A 131 15.28 13.55 -11.96
N VAL A 132 14.93 14.53 -11.11
CA VAL A 132 13.53 14.89 -10.79
C VAL A 132 12.68 15.07 -12.04
N SER A 133 13.14 15.88 -13.01
CA SER A 133 12.38 16.13 -14.25
C SER A 133 12.13 14.87 -15.09
N VAL A 134 13.06 13.91 -15.06
CA VAL A 134 12.90 12.62 -15.76
C VAL A 134 11.90 11.74 -15.02
N ALA A 135 11.96 11.72 -13.69
CA ALA A 135 11.01 10.99 -12.86
C ALA A 135 9.58 11.54 -13.05
N GLU A 136 9.40 12.86 -12.96
CA GLU A 136 8.10 13.52 -13.16
C GLU A 136 7.49 13.23 -14.54
N GLN A 137 8.25 13.42 -15.63
CA GLN A 137 7.74 13.24 -16.99
C GLN A 137 7.34 11.79 -17.29
N LEU A 138 8.14 10.81 -16.83
CA LEU A 138 7.82 9.40 -17.02
C LEU A 138 6.63 8.97 -16.17
N THR A 139 6.55 9.45 -14.93
CA THR A 139 5.43 9.20 -14.03
C THR A 139 4.14 9.83 -14.56
N GLU A 140 4.19 11.03 -15.15
CA GLU A 140 3.01 11.70 -15.74
C GLU A 140 2.39 10.86 -16.86
N LYS A 141 3.20 10.36 -17.81
CA LYS A 141 2.72 9.47 -18.87
C LYS A 141 2.02 8.24 -18.27
N ARG A 142 2.64 7.64 -17.25
CA ARG A 142 2.11 6.46 -16.57
C ARG A 142 0.80 6.74 -15.83
N ILE A 143 0.69 7.87 -15.14
CA ILE A 143 -0.54 8.33 -14.49
C ILE A 143 -1.70 8.34 -15.48
N GLN A 144 -1.51 8.95 -16.65
CA GLN A 144 -2.56 9.03 -17.65
C GLN A 144 -2.98 7.65 -18.21
N GLU A 145 -2.03 6.70 -18.33
CA GLU A 145 -2.34 5.32 -18.71
C GLU A 145 -3.22 4.63 -17.66
N VAL A 146 -2.87 4.78 -16.38
CA VAL A 146 -3.62 4.22 -15.26
C VAL A 146 -5.00 4.85 -15.16
N GLU A 147 -5.12 6.17 -15.26
CA GLU A 147 -6.41 6.87 -15.29
C GLU A 147 -7.34 6.30 -16.36
N ARG A 148 -6.87 6.23 -17.62
CA ARG A 148 -7.67 5.68 -18.73
C ARG A 148 -8.07 4.23 -18.52
N ARG A 149 -7.20 3.42 -17.90
CA ARG A 149 -7.50 2.02 -17.58
C ARG A 149 -8.58 1.90 -16.51
N LEU A 150 -8.65 2.86 -15.58
CA LEU A 150 -9.62 2.86 -14.48
C LEU A 150 -10.97 3.44 -14.90
N MET A 151 -11.02 4.39 -15.84
CA MET A 151 -12.26 5.02 -16.33
C MET A 151 -13.44 4.07 -16.63
N PRO A 152 -13.27 2.90 -17.29
CA PRO A 152 -14.40 2.02 -17.62
C PRO A 152 -14.82 1.11 -16.46
N ILE A 153 -14.13 1.11 -15.32
CA ILE A 153 -14.41 0.22 -14.20
C ILE A 153 -15.65 0.71 -13.45
N ASN A 154 -16.54 -0.20 -13.08
CA ASN A 154 -17.62 0.12 -12.15
C ASN A 154 -17.08 0.21 -10.71
N HIS A 155 -16.63 1.40 -10.33
CA HIS A 155 -16.04 1.66 -9.01
C HIS A 155 -17.02 1.44 -7.85
N ALA A 156 -18.33 1.56 -8.07
CA ALA A 156 -19.30 1.58 -6.97
C ALA A 156 -19.65 0.19 -6.42
N ARG A 157 -19.34 -0.90 -7.14
CA ARG A 157 -19.86 -2.26 -6.87
C ARG A 157 -19.70 -2.72 -5.43
N ALA A 158 -18.47 -2.75 -4.91
CA ALA A 158 -18.20 -3.19 -3.55
C ALA A 158 -18.81 -2.23 -2.52
N VAL A 159 -18.63 -0.92 -2.72
CA VAL A 159 -19.14 0.09 -1.76
C VAL A 159 -20.66 0.08 -1.67
N ASP A 160 -21.37 -0.10 -2.78
CA ASP A 160 -22.84 -0.16 -2.79
C ASP A 160 -23.35 -1.44 -2.13
N ALA A 161 -22.70 -2.58 -2.36
CA ALA A 161 -23.03 -3.81 -1.63
C ALA A 161 -22.85 -3.63 -0.11
N ALA A 162 -21.75 -3.01 0.31
CA ALA A 162 -21.48 -2.73 1.72
C ALA A 162 -22.54 -1.78 2.32
N ARG A 163 -22.92 -0.72 1.61
CA ARG A 163 -23.99 0.22 2.02
C ARG A 163 -25.34 -0.47 2.16
N LEU A 164 -25.76 -1.25 1.17
CA LEU A 164 -27.05 -1.95 1.17
C LEU A 164 -27.17 -2.94 2.34
N LEU A 165 -26.05 -3.55 2.74
CA LEU A 165 -25.99 -4.51 3.84
C LEU A 165 -25.69 -3.84 5.19
N GLY A 166 -25.54 -2.52 5.24
CA GLY A 166 -25.24 -1.78 6.46
C GLY A 166 -23.87 -2.10 7.05
N LEU A 167 -22.90 -2.46 6.22
CA LEU A 167 -21.53 -2.81 6.62
C LEU A 167 -20.58 -1.64 6.29
N PRO A 168 -19.96 -1.00 7.29
CA PRO A 168 -18.90 -0.02 7.05
C PRO A 168 -17.72 -0.63 6.31
N LEU A 169 -17.10 0.16 5.41
CA LEU A 169 -15.96 -0.24 4.60
C LEU A 169 -14.89 0.86 4.60
N LEU A 170 -13.67 0.48 4.94
CA LEU A 170 -12.47 1.32 4.98
C LEU A 170 -11.40 0.70 4.09
N CYS A 171 -10.69 1.51 3.32
CA CYS A 171 -9.53 1.08 2.55
C CYS A 171 -8.25 1.70 3.10
N ALA A 172 -7.22 0.86 3.29
CA ALA A 172 -5.88 1.23 3.74
C ALA A 172 -4.82 0.64 2.79
N HIS A 173 -4.49 1.41 1.76
CA HIS A 173 -3.53 1.02 0.72
C HIS A 173 -2.15 1.65 0.99
N THR A 174 -1.81 2.78 0.33
CA THR A 174 -0.50 3.45 0.48
C THR A 174 -0.02 3.63 1.93
N PRO A 175 -0.86 3.91 2.95
CA PRO A 175 -0.39 3.92 4.34
C PRO A 175 0.26 2.61 4.80
N ALA A 176 -0.29 1.46 4.41
CA ALA A 176 0.28 0.13 4.69
C ALA A 176 1.54 -0.10 3.84
N ASP A 177 1.52 0.29 2.57
CA ASP A 177 2.66 0.18 1.65
C ASP A 177 3.87 0.97 2.12
N ASN A 178 3.64 2.18 2.64
CA ASN A 178 4.68 3.00 3.26
C ASN A 178 5.31 2.27 4.46
N CYS A 179 4.50 1.58 5.27
CA CYS A 179 5.01 0.82 6.42
C CYS A 179 5.94 -0.31 5.97
N VAL A 180 5.55 -1.13 4.98
CA VAL A 180 6.40 -2.23 4.48
C VAL A 180 7.63 -1.71 3.73
N THR A 181 7.47 -0.68 2.91
CA THR A 181 8.58 -0.04 2.18
C THR A 181 9.64 0.47 3.15
N ALA A 182 9.24 1.26 4.14
CA ALA A 182 10.16 1.80 5.14
C ALA A 182 10.80 0.69 5.97
N TYR A 183 10.03 -0.29 6.42
CA TYR A 183 10.53 -1.41 7.21
C TYR A 183 11.60 -2.23 6.48
N LEU A 184 11.35 -2.60 5.22
CA LEU A 184 12.29 -3.41 4.44
C LEU A 184 13.51 -2.62 4.00
N GLN A 185 13.34 -1.35 3.59
CA GLN A 185 14.46 -0.49 3.23
C GLN A 185 15.41 -0.35 4.43
N ASP A 186 14.88 -0.02 5.61
CA ASP A 186 15.66 0.05 6.85
C ASP A 186 16.34 -1.29 7.20
N LEU A 187 15.63 -2.39 7.02
CA LEU A 187 16.15 -3.73 7.33
C LEU A 187 17.34 -4.07 6.43
N PHE A 188 17.24 -3.83 5.13
CA PHE A 188 18.32 -4.09 4.18
C PHE A 188 19.49 -3.12 4.35
N ASP A 189 19.23 -1.84 4.64
CA ASP A 189 20.28 -0.85 4.89
C ASP A 189 21.07 -1.15 6.18
N LYS A 190 20.41 -1.74 7.20
CA LYS A 190 21.04 -2.20 8.45
C LYS A 190 21.79 -3.52 8.26
N ARG A 191 21.16 -4.52 7.64
CA ARG A 191 21.74 -5.88 7.48
C ARG A 191 22.80 -5.94 6.39
N LYS A 192 22.75 -5.05 5.40
CA LYS A 192 23.67 -4.95 4.25
C LYS A 192 23.94 -6.31 3.60
N PRO A 193 22.91 -7.02 3.10
CA PRO A 193 23.07 -8.33 2.48
C PRO A 193 24.08 -8.23 1.32
N ARG A 194 25.01 -9.19 1.26
CA ARG A 194 26.10 -9.14 0.28
C ARG A 194 25.64 -9.74 -1.05
N LEU A 195 24.90 -10.84 -0.99
CA LEU A 195 24.46 -11.63 -2.13
C LEU A 195 22.93 -11.63 -2.25
N LEU A 196 22.39 -11.81 -3.46
CA LEU A 196 20.94 -11.82 -3.67
C LEU A 196 20.23 -12.91 -2.85
N LYS A 197 20.84 -14.07 -2.66
CA LYS A 197 20.27 -15.11 -1.80
C LYS A 197 20.12 -14.66 -0.34
N ASP A 198 20.98 -13.76 0.13
CA ASP A 198 20.93 -13.24 1.50
C ASP A 198 19.65 -12.40 1.69
N ILE A 199 19.14 -11.76 0.64
CA ILE A 199 17.83 -11.09 0.67
C ILE A 199 16.71 -12.12 0.90
N LEU A 200 16.72 -13.25 0.19
CA LEU A 200 15.73 -14.30 0.36
C LEU A 200 15.78 -14.90 1.78
N ASP A 201 16.98 -15.08 2.33
CA ASP A 201 17.16 -15.59 3.69
C ASP A 201 16.65 -14.58 4.74
N ILE A 202 16.93 -13.28 4.58
CA ILE A 202 16.37 -12.22 5.43
C ILE A 202 14.84 -12.20 5.35
N LEU A 203 14.26 -12.27 4.14
CA LEU A 203 12.81 -12.30 3.98
C LEU A 203 12.20 -13.52 4.69
N ARG A 204 12.85 -14.70 4.62
CA ARG A 204 12.39 -15.93 5.31
C ARG A 204 12.36 -15.80 6.84
N GLU A 205 13.15 -14.89 7.42
CA GLU A 205 13.11 -14.60 8.86
C GLU A 205 11.80 -13.93 9.28
N ILE A 206 11.14 -13.18 8.37
CA ILE A 206 9.91 -12.42 8.63
C ILE A 206 8.68 -13.35 8.52
N PRO A 207 7.76 -13.38 9.50
CA PRO A 207 6.64 -14.33 9.51
C PRO A 207 5.73 -14.28 8.27
N GLU A 208 5.38 -13.09 7.81
CA GLU A 208 4.48 -12.87 6.66
C GLU A 208 5.09 -13.40 5.36
N TYR A 209 6.39 -13.20 5.16
CA TYR A 209 7.08 -13.81 4.04
C TYR A 209 7.24 -15.30 4.24
N ARG A 210 7.61 -15.77 5.44
CA ARG A 210 7.80 -17.20 5.75
C ARG A 210 6.57 -18.03 5.41
N SER A 211 5.37 -17.55 5.69
CA SER A 211 4.12 -18.27 5.37
C SER A 211 3.94 -18.47 3.85
N ALA A 212 4.55 -17.62 3.02
CA ALA A 212 4.51 -17.74 1.56
C ALA A 212 5.17 -19.04 1.05
N TRP A 213 6.18 -19.57 1.75
CA TRP A 213 6.77 -20.87 1.42
C TRP A 213 5.76 -22.00 1.62
N SER A 214 5.00 -21.99 2.72
CA SER A 214 3.94 -22.99 2.95
C SER A 214 2.77 -22.84 1.97
N ARG A 215 2.58 -21.65 1.41
CA ARG A 215 1.56 -21.36 0.38
C ARG A 215 2.09 -21.56 -1.06
N LEU A 216 3.30 -22.09 -1.21
CA LEU A 216 3.95 -22.38 -2.50
C LEU A 216 4.18 -21.15 -3.40
N VAL A 217 4.24 -19.95 -2.81
CA VAL A 217 4.51 -18.68 -3.50
C VAL A 217 5.66 -17.92 -2.83
N PRO A 218 6.84 -18.55 -2.64
CA PRO A 218 7.94 -17.90 -1.92
C PRO A 218 8.54 -16.72 -2.71
N PRO A 219 9.21 -15.79 -2.02
CA PRO A 219 10.09 -14.80 -2.64
C PRO A 219 11.06 -15.43 -3.65
N LYS A 220 11.30 -14.74 -4.77
CA LYS A 220 12.09 -15.27 -5.88
C LYS A 220 12.98 -14.21 -6.52
N ILE A 221 14.19 -14.60 -6.90
CA ILE A 221 15.05 -13.83 -7.81
C ILE A 221 14.58 -14.09 -9.24
N VAL A 222 14.12 -13.05 -9.92
CA VAL A 222 13.59 -13.13 -11.31
C VAL A 222 14.52 -12.50 -12.35
N SER A 223 15.53 -11.77 -11.89
CA SER A 223 16.67 -11.29 -12.68
C SER A 223 17.93 -11.30 -11.80
N GLY A 224 19.03 -11.85 -12.31
CA GLY A 224 20.25 -12.15 -11.54
C GLY A 224 20.28 -13.58 -11.02
N GLY A 225 21.30 -13.92 -10.24
CA GLY A 225 21.46 -15.24 -9.61
C GLY A 225 21.89 -15.14 -8.15
N ASP A 226 21.74 -16.24 -7.41
CA ASP A 226 21.97 -16.31 -5.96
C ASP A 226 23.30 -15.70 -5.49
N ASN A 227 24.36 -15.82 -6.30
CA ASN A 227 25.71 -15.38 -5.98
C ASN A 227 26.05 -13.98 -6.54
N ASN A 228 25.13 -13.30 -7.21
CA ASN A 228 25.30 -11.91 -7.62
C ASN A 228 25.33 -11.01 -6.38
N LYS A 229 26.15 -9.95 -6.42
CA LYS A 229 26.20 -8.95 -5.34
C LYS A 229 24.97 -8.04 -5.37
N CYS A 230 24.43 -7.70 -4.20
CA CYS A 230 23.25 -6.84 -4.11
C CYS A 230 23.50 -5.40 -4.58
N GLY A 231 24.69 -4.85 -4.32
CA GLY A 231 24.96 -3.42 -4.56
C GLY A 231 23.99 -2.53 -3.78
N LYS A 232 23.62 -1.37 -4.33
CA LYS A 232 22.58 -0.51 -3.74
C LYS A 232 21.20 -1.13 -4.00
N ILE A 233 20.44 -1.33 -2.93
CA ILE A 233 19.09 -1.89 -2.95
C ILE A 233 18.07 -0.76 -2.91
N TYR A 234 17.06 -0.84 -3.78
CA TYR A 234 15.85 -0.01 -3.72
C TYR A 234 14.64 -0.93 -3.51
N VAL A 235 13.89 -0.69 -2.42
CA VAL A 235 12.61 -1.35 -2.15
C VAL A 235 11.47 -0.55 -2.82
N ASP A 236 10.83 -1.15 -3.81
CA ASP A 236 9.79 -0.54 -4.64
C ASP A 236 8.43 -1.21 -4.37
N MET A 237 7.74 -0.71 -3.34
CA MET A 237 6.50 -1.31 -2.83
C MET A 237 5.41 -0.28 -2.47
N THR A 238 5.57 0.99 -2.84
CA THR A 238 4.59 2.05 -2.55
C THR A 238 4.45 3.01 -3.73
N GLY A 239 3.42 3.85 -3.71
CA GLY A 239 3.08 4.77 -4.79
C GLY A 239 1.93 4.27 -5.67
N GLY A 240 1.06 3.42 -5.14
CA GLY A 240 -0.22 3.03 -5.75
C GLY A 240 -0.18 1.83 -6.69
N THR A 241 0.70 1.81 -7.71
CA THR A 241 0.80 0.67 -8.64
C THR A 241 2.14 0.66 -9.37
N GLU A 242 2.36 -0.27 -10.32
CA GLU A 242 3.58 -0.31 -11.12
C GLU A 242 3.83 1.03 -11.83
N GLY A 243 5.05 1.55 -11.68
CA GLY A 243 5.49 2.81 -12.28
C GLY A 243 5.73 2.74 -13.79
N ALA A 244 6.53 3.68 -14.31
CA ALA A 244 6.83 3.73 -15.74
C ALA A 244 7.82 2.63 -16.16
N LYS A 245 7.48 1.84 -17.17
CA LYS A 245 8.34 0.75 -17.69
C LYS A 245 9.69 1.22 -18.24
N GLU A 246 9.80 2.47 -18.64
CA GLU A 246 11.04 3.05 -19.18
C GLU A 246 12.02 3.53 -18.09
N ILE A 247 11.66 3.43 -16.81
CA ILE A 247 12.43 4.01 -15.70
C ILE A 247 13.70 3.24 -15.35
N PHE A 248 13.76 1.93 -15.64
CA PHE A 248 14.78 1.04 -15.09
C PHE A 248 16.22 1.41 -15.46
N GLN A 249 16.46 1.90 -16.69
CA GLN A 249 17.79 2.37 -17.08
C GLN A 249 18.22 3.59 -16.27
N LYS A 250 17.29 4.46 -15.89
CA LYS A 250 17.56 5.64 -15.07
C LYS A 250 17.83 5.26 -13.63
N ILE A 251 17.08 4.29 -13.10
CA ILE A 251 17.34 3.70 -11.78
C ILE A 251 18.74 3.09 -11.71
N ALA A 252 19.11 2.28 -12.70
CA ALA A 252 20.45 1.70 -12.80
C ALA A 252 21.54 2.78 -12.87
N ALA A 253 21.33 3.83 -13.68
CA ALA A 253 22.25 4.96 -13.78
C ALA A 253 22.37 5.77 -12.47
N GLY A 254 21.31 5.79 -11.64
CA GLY A 254 21.31 6.34 -10.27
C GLY A 254 22.10 5.50 -9.25
N GLY A 255 22.73 4.42 -9.71
CA GLY A 255 23.60 3.55 -8.92
C GLY A 255 22.88 2.41 -8.22
N VAL A 256 21.57 2.22 -8.45
CA VAL A 256 20.84 1.06 -7.93
C VAL A 256 21.25 -0.18 -8.70
N SER A 257 21.51 -1.27 -7.98
CA SER A 257 21.89 -2.56 -8.56
C SER A 257 20.81 -3.63 -8.36
N THR A 258 19.98 -3.50 -7.33
CA THR A 258 18.93 -4.47 -7.01
C THR A 258 17.63 -3.77 -6.68
N LEU A 259 16.54 -4.21 -7.32
CA LEU A 259 15.18 -3.87 -6.90
C LEU A 259 14.57 -5.01 -6.12
N VAL A 260 13.90 -4.67 -5.03
CA VAL A 260 13.05 -5.58 -4.26
C VAL A 260 11.62 -5.07 -4.35
N GLY A 261 10.77 -5.78 -5.07
CA GLY A 261 9.37 -5.40 -5.31
C GLY A 261 8.39 -6.47 -4.84
N MET A 262 7.11 -6.12 -4.81
CA MET A 262 6.01 -7.04 -4.44
C MET A 262 5.67 -8.00 -5.59
N HIS A 263 5.64 -7.45 -6.81
CA HIS A 263 5.38 -8.12 -8.09
C HIS A 263 6.09 -7.34 -9.21
N ILE A 264 6.11 -7.90 -10.42
CA ILE A 264 6.56 -7.23 -11.63
C ILE A 264 5.88 -7.86 -12.85
N SER A 265 5.33 -7.04 -13.76
CA SER A 265 4.81 -7.53 -15.03
C SER A 265 5.94 -7.96 -15.98
N GLU A 266 5.63 -8.81 -16.97
CA GLU A 266 6.64 -9.28 -17.91
C GLU A 266 7.31 -8.12 -18.68
N GLU A 267 6.52 -7.12 -19.09
CA GLU A 267 7.06 -5.95 -19.79
C GLU A 267 8.02 -5.14 -18.90
N HIS A 268 7.70 -4.96 -17.61
CA HIS A 268 8.61 -4.31 -16.66
C HIS A 268 9.88 -5.13 -16.43
N LEU A 269 9.75 -6.46 -16.30
CA LEU A 269 10.86 -7.37 -16.10
C LEU A 269 11.83 -7.36 -17.29
N GLU A 270 11.31 -7.34 -18.52
CA GLU A 270 12.14 -7.21 -19.72
C GLU A 270 12.96 -5.92 -19.72
N ASN A 271 12.35 -4.79 -19.36
CA ASN A 271 13.04 -3.50 -19.30
C ASN A 271 14.07 -3.45 -18.15
N ALA A 272 13.75 -4.04 -17.00
CA ALA A 272 14.67 -4.18 -15.89
C ALA A 272 15.90 -5.04 -16.24
N LYS A 273 15.70 -6.16 -16.96
CA LYS A 273 16.78 -7.01 -17.47
C LYS A 273 17.65 -6.26 -18.49
N LYS A 274 17.05 -5.50 -19.42
CA LYS A 274 17.80 -4.63 -20.37
C LYS A 274 18.63 -3.56 -19.65
N ALA A 275 18.22 -3.13 -18.46
CA ALA A 275 18.96 -2.22 -17.60
C ALA A 275 20.03 -2.92 -16.72
N ASN A 276 20.19 -4.24 -16.82
CA ASN A 276 21.10 -5.06 -16.01
C ASN A 276 20.83 -4.97 -14.49
N LEU A 277 19.57 -4.76 -14.11
CA LEU A 277 19.16 -4.77 -12.71
C LEU A 277 18.94 -6.21 -12.23
N ASN A 278 19.36 -6.48 -10.99
CA ASN A 278 18.88 -7.65 -10.26
C ASN A 278 17.48 -7.36 -9.72
N ILE A 279 16.58 -8.33 -9.81
CA ILE A 279 15.19 -8.16 -9.37
C ILE A 279 14.81 -9.31 -8.44
N VAL A 280 14.41 -8.95 -7.22
CA VAL A 280 13.84 -9.85 -6.23
C VAL A 280 12.37 -9.51 -6.05
N ILE A 281 11.51 -10.52 -6.23
CA ILE A 281 10.09 -10.40 -5.95
C ILE A 281 9.85 -11.01 -4.57
N ALA A 282 9.49 -10.17 -3.61
CA ALA A 282 9.21 -10.56 -2.23
C ALA A 282 7.84 -11.27 -2.09
N GLY A 283 6.96 -11.09 -3.07
CA GLY A 283 5.60 -11.65 -3.08
C GLY A 283 4.57 -10.62 -2.65
N HIS A 284 3.50 -10.53 -3.44
CA HIS A 284 2.46 -9.50 -3.34
C HIS A 284 1.74 -9.57 -1.98
N ILE A 285 0.94 -10.61 -1.77
CA ILE A 285 0.15 -10.79 -0.55
C ILE A 285 1.00 -10.70 0.72
N SER A 286 2.17 -11.32 0.75
CA SER A 286 3.05 -11.29 1.92
C SER A 286 3.52 -9.88 2.28
N SER A 287 3.76 -9.04 1.27
CA SER A 287 4.19 -7.65 1.47
C SER A 287 3.04 -6.77 1.94
N ASP A 288 1.85 -6.93 1.36
CA ASP A 288 0.63 -6.21 1.79
C ASP A 288 0.27 -6.57 3.23
N VAL A 289 0.30 -7.87 3.57
CA VAL A 289 0.02 -8.35 4.93
C VAL A 289 1.05 -7.84 5.91
N LEU A 290 2.33 -7.78 5.54
CA LEU A 290 3.37 -7.17 6.36
C LEU A 290 3.08 -5.68 6.62
N GLY A 291 2.76 -4.92 5.57
CA GLY A 291 2.40 -3.50 5.68
C GLY A 291 1.20 -3.28 6.61
N LEU A 292 0.13 -4.04 6.41
CA LEU A 292 -1.06 -4.01 7.26
C LEU A 292 -0.73 -4.38 8.71
N ASN A 293 0.06 -5.42 8.96
CA ASN A 293 0.41 -5.84 10.32
C ASN A 293 1.22 -4.78 11.06
N LEU A 294 2.19 -4.13 10.40
CA LEU A 294 2.96 -3.02 10.95
C LEU A 294 2.04 -1.84 11.28
N LEU A 295 1.12 -1.52 10.37
CA LEU A 295 0.15 -0.44 10.56
C LEU A 295 -0.80 -0.74 11.73
N PHE A 296 -1.33 -1.96 11.84
CA PHE A 296 -2.20 -2.34 12.94
C PHE A 296 -1.48 -2.47 14.28
N ASP A 297 -0.18 -2.80 14.28
CA ASP A 297 0.64 -2.74 15.50
C ASP A 297 0.67 -1.30 16.06
N GLU A 298 0.71 -0.26 15.21
CA GLU A 298 0.60 1.13 15.65
C GLU A 298 -0.82 1.51 16.09
N VAL A 299 -1.85 1.06 15.36
CA VAL A 299 -3.26 1.31 15.71
C VAL A 299 -3.63 0.74 17.08
N GLU A 300 -3.20 -0.51 17.36
CA GLU A 300 -3.51 -1.20 18.62
C GLU A 300 -2.85 -0.56 19.85
N LYS A 301 -1.87 0.35 19.68
CA LYS A 301 -1.33 1.15 20.80
C LYS A 301 -2.34 2.13 21.38
N GLU A 302 -3.30 2.59 20.56
CA GLU A 302 -4.33 3.53 21.02
C GLU A 302 -5.56 2.79 21.56
N ALA A 303 -6.04 1.76 20.87
CA ALA A 303 -7.07 0.88 21.41
C ALA A 303 -7.01 -0.53 20.78
N PRO A 304 -7.31 -1.59 21.55
CA PRO A 304 -7.30 -2.95 21.03
C PRO A 304 -8.41 -3.16 19.99
N LEU A 305 -8.12 -3.99 18.98
CA LEU A 305 -9.07 -4.44 17.96
C LEU A 305 -9.05 -5.96 17.85
N ASP A 306 -10.23 -6.56 17.67
CA ASP A 306 -10.38 -7.95 17.31
C ASP A 306 -10.32 -8.09 15.78
N PHE A 307 -9.51 -9.03 15.28
CA PHE A 307 -9.34 -9.24 13.83
C PHE A 307 -9.95 -10.56 13.40
N VAL A 308 -10.77 -10.51 12.36
CA VAL A 308 -11.15 -11.65 11.54
C VAL A 308 -10.33 -11.58 10.26
N ALA A 309 -9.52 -12.60 10.00
CA ALA A 309 -8.65 -12.64 8.85
C ALA A 309 -9.37 -13.26 7.64
N ALA A 310 -9.26 -12.63 6.48
CA ALA A 310 -9.85 -13.07 5.21
C ALA A 310 -8.96 -12.65 4.03
N SER A 311 -9.27 -13.15 2.84
CA SER A 311 -8.65 -12.73 1.57
C SER A 311 -7.13 -12.51 1.65
N GLY A 312 -6.40 -13.57 1.99
CA GLY A 312 -4.94 -13.57 2.08
C GLY A 312 -4.34 -13.03 3.38
N PHE A 313 -5.04 -12.16 4.12
CA PHE A 313 -4.56 -11.55 5.36
C PHE A 313 -4.40 -12.56 6.50
N GLU A 314 -3.35 -12.37 7.30
CA GLU A 314 -3.13 -13.04 8.58
C GLU A 314 -2.55 -12.03 9.58
N ARG A 315 -3.15 -11.96 10.78
CA ARG A 315 -2.69 -11.01 11.80
C ARG A 315 -1.45 -11.55 12.52
N VAL A 316 -0.32 -10.86 12.37
CA VAL A 316 0.95 -11.13 13.07
C VAL A 316 1.35 -9.92 13.92
N ARG A 317 1.32 -10.08 15.25
CA ARG A 317 1.68 -9.02 16.21
C ARG A 317 3.18 -9.04 16.53
N ARG A 318 3.87 -7.90 16.38
CA ARG A 318 5.31 -7.78 16.74
C ARG A 318 5.53 -7.27 18.16
N SER A 319 4.61 -6.43 18.65
CA SER A 319 4.67 -5.85 19.99
C SER A 319 3.61 -6.48 20.90
N GLY A 320 3.87 -7.71 21.36
CA GLY A 320 3.07 -8.29 22.43
C GLY A 320 2.93 -9.81 22.35
N LYS A 321 3.50 -10.48 23.35
CA LYS A 321 2.98 -11.78 23.80
C LYS A 321 1.48 -11.64 24.01
N ARG A 322 0.67 -12.17 23.11
CA ARG A 322 -0.56 -12.86 23.49
C ARG A 322 -0.38 -14.31 23.09
N LYS A 323 0.24 -15.07 24.00
CA LYS A 323 -0.09 -16.49 24.12
C LYS A 323 -1.54 -16.54 24.58
N SER A 324 -2.43 -16.98 23.70
CA SER A 324 -3.51 -17.92 23.99
C SER A 324 -4.13 -18.32 22.66
#